data_AF-A0A3C0N6Z5-F1
#
_entry.id   AF-A0A3C0N6Z5-F1
#
_cell.length_a   1.000
_cell.length_b   1.000
_cell.length_c   1.000
_cell.angle_alpha   90.00
_cell.angle_beta   90.00
_cell.angle_gamma   90.00
#
_symmetry.space_group_name_H-M   'P 1'
#
loop_
_entity.id
_entity.type
_entity.pdbx_description
1 polymer ?
#
loop_
_entity_poly.entity_id
_entity_poly.type
_entity_poly.pdbx_seq_one_letter_code
_entity_poly.pdbx_strand_id
1 'polypeptide(L)'
;MIRLRSSSLFYRGYFFLTGLALSLFLSGLTLFIQGKTVAQTTPPASPVGSQQLPQPTLPTVQYADSLFPDWEKITLGSFPGLESSGQFDPQQQPLHTPPTFEPVKTWNQGDKPVQVLSLGDFTDSFKLQEFTMEDVAGITGIDVDSITLDKFELVGFQDVKSLTEAIPSLLEFPIAQVPPIRDLLLKNLGPGGFDPNKTVGQTLAQAPQLGQLPMADLPLDQYTLKDLPNAKIAQFGAFKDWSFASIEGIPTLDAVPFAKFPQPPTGPDTSPSSSGIVDIAFGAAESDRTRTISGSNVDGYNVPCKEGCAHIELAGSDSILGKGWVSGKYQEVRGG
;
A
#
# COMPACT_ATOMS: atom_id res chain seq x y z
N MET A 1 -40.06 -22.53 4.40
CA MET A 1 -40.41 -21.27 3.72
C MET A 1 -40.45 -20.22 4.84
N ILE A 2 -39.38 -19.48 5.13
CA ILE A 2 -38.90 -18.28 4.41
C ILE A 2 -37.39 -18.14 4.72
N ARG A 3 -36.58 -17.95 3.67
CA ARG A 3 -35.19 -17.48 3.75
C ARG A 3 -35.20 -15.97 3.95
N LEU A 4 -34.36 -15.44 4.83
CA LEU A 4 -33.91 -14.05 4.73
C LEU A 4 -32.39 -13.99 4.85
N ARG A 5 -31.79 -13.52 3.75
CA ARG A 5 -30.40 -13.07 3.57
C ARG A 5 -30.15 -11.86 4.47
N SER A 6 -28.95 -11.78 5.03
CA SER A 6 -28.35 -10.50 5.44
C SER A 6 -26.83 -10.66 5.50
N SER A 7 -26.19 -10.52 4.34
CA SER A 7 -24.74 -10.49 4.15
C SER A 7 -24.41 -9.19 3.41
N SER A 8 -24.04 -8.10 4.11
CA SER A 8 -23.41 -6.92 3.49
C SER A 8 -22.88 -5.81 4.42
N LEU A 9 -22.83 -5.95 5.75
CA LEU A 9 -22.55 -4.80 6.63
C LEU A 9 -21.29 -4.86 7.50
N PHE A 10 -20.52 -5.96 7.48
CA PHE A 10 -19.29 -6.09 8.28
C PHE A 10 -17.98 -5.84 7.51
N TYR A 11 -18.04 -5.53 6.21
CA TYR A 11 -16.86 -5.54 5.33
C TYR A 11 -16.18 -4.19 5.05
N ARG A 12 -16.66 -3.06 5.60
CA ARG A 12 -16.16 -1.73 5.20
C ARG A 12 -15.31 -0.98 6.23
N GLY A 13 -15.16 -1.49 7.45
CA GLY A 13 -14.47 -0.76 8.54
C GLY A 13 -13.03 -1.22 8.85
N TYR A 14 -12.58 -2.36 8.34
CA TYR A 14 -11.35 -3.00 8.86
C TYR A 14 -10.15 -2.95 7.90
N PHE A 15 -10.35 -2.56 6.63
CA PHE A 15 -9.33 -2.68 5.57
C PHE A 15 -8.40 -1.45 5.42
N PHE A 16 -8.64 -0.35 6.14
CA PHE A 16 -7.68 0.76 6.21
C PHE A 16 -6.56 0.54 7.24
N LEU A 17 -6.73 -0.40 8.17
CA LEU A 17 -5.82 -0.58 9.30
C LEU A 17 -4.71 -1.62 9.03
N THR A 18 -4.86 -2.61 8.16
CA THR A 18 -3.88 -3.69 8.10
C THR A 18 -2.56 -3.31 7.41
N GLY A 19 -2.60 -2.52 6.33
CA GLY A 19 -1.37 -2.08 5.64
C GLY A 19 -0.62 -0.98 6.40
N LEU A 20 -1.33 0.09 6.77
CA LEU A 20 -0.72 1.25 7.45
C LEU A 20 -0.44 0.96 8.93
N ALA A 21 -1.32 0.27 9.67
CA ALA A 21 -1.08 0.02 11.09
C ALA A 21 -0.01 -1.05 11.32
N LEU A 22 0.24 -1.98 10.39
CA LEU A 22 1.39 -2.87 10.49
C LEU A 22 2.70 -2.06 10.34
N SER A 23 2.76 -1.07 9.45
CA SER A 23 3.93 -0.18 9.33
C SER A 23 4.13 0.75 10.54
N LEU A 24 3.04 1.20 11.19
CA LEU A 24 3.08 2.07 12.37
C LEU A 24 3.33 1.32 13.68
N PHE A 25 2.87 0.07 13.82
CA PHE A 25 3.17 -0.77 14.99
C PHE A 25 4.61 -1.31 14.99
N LEU A 26 5.22 -1.48 13.81
CA LEU A 26 6.63 -1.89 13.67
C LEU A 26 7.64 -0.72 13.71
N SER A 27 7.19 0.54 13.78
CA SER A 27 8.05 1.75 13.80
C SER A 27 7.97 2.56 15.09
N GLY A 28 7.55 1.93 16.20
CA GLY A 28 7.88 2.40 17.56
C GLY A 28 7.67 3.90 17.83
N LEU A 29 6.53 4.47 17.44
CA LEU A 29 6.25 5.90 17.66
C LEU A 29 6.04 6.17 19.16
N THR A 30 7.12 6.47 19.88
CA THR A 30 7.07 6.91 21.27
C THR A 30 6.72 8.39 21.33
N LEU A 31 5.46 8.69 21.64
CA LEU A 31 5.04 10.03 22.06
C LEU A 31 5.62 10.31 23.46
N PHE A 32 6.66 11.12 23.54
CA PHE A 32 7.19 11.62 24.81
C PHE A 32 6.20 12.60 25.46
N ILE A 33 5.55 12.16 26.53
CA ILE A 33 4.84 13.05 27.47
C ILE A 33 5.88 13.55 28.48
N GLN A 34 6.26 14.83 28.39
CA GLN A 34 7.08 15.47 29.43
C GLN A 34 6.26 15.74 30.69
N GLY A 35 6.41 14.89 31.71
CA GLY A 35 6.00 15.14 33.10
C GLY A 35 7.21 15.51 33.96
N LYS A 36 7.16 16.69 34.58
CA LYS A 36 8.19 17.25 35.48
C LYS A 36 8.38 16.40 36.75
N THR A 37 9.62 16.12 37.12
CA THR A 37 10.03 15.87 38.52
C THR A 37 11.38 16.51 38.85
N VAL A 38 11.50 16.84 40.13
CA VAL A 38 12.42 17.79 40.77
C VAL A 38 13.84 17.24 40.97
N ALA A 39 14.78 18.18 41.03
CA ALA A 39 16.23 18.06 41.09
C ALA A 39 16.84 17.10 42.14
N GLN A 40 17.94 16.45 41.75
CA GLN A 40 19.07 16.16 42.64
C GLN A 40 20.39 16.34 41.88
N THR A 41 21.32 17.01 42.54
CA THR A 41 22.55 17.63 42.04
C THR A 41 23.76 16.70 42.08
N THR A 42 24.48 16.57 40.95
CA THR A 42 25.94 16.30 40.89
C THR A 42 26.52 16.84 39.57
N PRO A 43 27.74 17.43 39.54
CA PRO A 43 28.36 18.00 38.32
C PRO A 43 28.98 16.93 37.39
N PRO A 44 29.27 17.26 36.12
CA PRO A 44 29.23 16.32 35.01
C PRO A 44 30.55 15.60 34.76
N ALA A 45 30.48 14.29 34.50
CA ALA A 45 31.44 13.61 33.64
C ALA A 45 30.87 13.67 32.22
N SER A 46 31.54 14.37 31.30
CA SER A 46 31.14 14.46 29.90
C SER A 46 31.14 13.07 29.25
N PRO A 47 30.01 12.56 28.74
CA PRO A 47 30.03 11.47 27.78
C PRO A 47 30.18 12.08 26.39
N VAL A 48 31.17 11.57 25.67
CA VAL A 48 31.36 11.74 24.24
C VAL A 48 30.01 11.60 23.53
N GLY A 49 29.61 12.66 22.82
CA GLY A 49 28.34 12.70 22.11
C GLY A 49 28.26 11.57 21.09
N SER A 50 27.42 10.58 21.37
CA SER A 50 26.81 9.78 20.33
C SER A 50 26.00 10.74 19.46
N GLN A 51 26.52 11.09 18.29
CA GLN A 51 25.69 11.68 17.25
C GLN A 51 24.64 10.63 16.90
N GLN A 52 23.43 10.80 17.44
CA GLN A 52 22.25 10.10 16.96
C GLN A 52 22.10 10.50 15.50
N LEU A 53 22.35 9.56 14.59
CA LEU A 53 22.06 9.74 13.16
C LEU A 53 20.62 10.27 13.06
N PRO A 54 20.37 11.35 12.30
CA PRO A 54 19.00 11.84 12.12
C PRO A 54 18.17 10.67 11.59
N GLN A 55 17.22 10.20 12.41
CA GLN A 55 16.27 9.21 11.92
C GLN A 55 15.54 9.84 10.73
N PRO A 56 15.36 9.11 9.62
CA PRO A 56 14.59 9.63 8.50
C PRO A 56 13.16 9.88 8.98
N THR A 57 12.85 11.15 9.21
CA THR A 57 11.51 11.58 9.57
C THR A 57 10.68 11.61 8.30
N LEU A 58 9.55 10.90 8.29
CA LEU A 58 8.58 10.99 7.21
C LEU A 58 8.24 12.47 6.94
N PRO A 59 8.12 12.90 5.67
CA PRO A 59 7.77 14.26 5.33
C PRO A 59 6.47 14.71 6.01
N THR A 60 6.50 15.91 6.61
CA THR A 60 5.34 16.51 7.26
C THR A 60 5.12 17.95 6.79
N VAL A 61 3.89 18.41 6.89
CA VAL A 61 3.48 19.81 6.74
C VAL A 61 2.94 20.33 8.06
N GLN A 62 3.24 21.59 8.38
CA GLN A 62 2.67 22.26 9.54
C GLN A 62 1.19 22.56 9.26
N TYR A 63 0.32 22.19 10.19
CA TYR A 63 -1.08 22.58 10.18
C TYR A 63 -1.52 22.99 11.59
N ALA A 64 -1.90 24.26 11.76
CA ALA A 64 -2.05 24.88 13.07
C ALA A 64 -0.79 24.62 13.93
N ASP A 65 -0.95 24.12 15.15
CA ASP A 65 0.14 23.80 16.08
C ASP A 65 0.59 22.32 16.01
N SER A 66 0.25 21.59 14.94
CA SER A 66 0.62 20.18 14.75
C SER A 66 1.33 19.91 13.41
N LEU A 67 1.99 18.76 13.34
CA LEU A 67 2.59 18.21 12.12
C LEU A 67 1.65 17.16 11.53
N PHE A 68 1.41 17.26 10.23
CA PHE A 68 0.58 16.33 9.49
C PHE A 68 1.39 15.66 8.38
N PRO A 69 1.14 14.38 8.04
CA PRO A 69 1.83 13.71 6.94
C PRO A 69 1.72 14.49 5.62
N ASP A 70 2.85 14.73 4.96
CA ASP A 70 2.88 15.36 3.63
C ASP A 70 2.72 14.28 2.56
N TRP A 71 1.48 13.92 2.22
CA TRP A 71 1.17 12.86 1.26
C TRP A 71 1.70 13.13 -0.16
N GLU A 72 1.99 14.40 -0.49
CA GLU A 72 2.62 14.78 -1.76
C GLU A 72 4.13 14.49 -1.78
N LYS A 73 4.74 14.22 -0.62
CA LYS A 73 6.18 13.89 -0.49
C LYS A 73 6.44 12.50 0.10
N ILE A 74 5.48 11.90 0.79
CA ILE A 74 5.61 10.54 1.31
C ILE A 74 5.49 9.55 0.16
N THR A 75 6.49 8.69 0.03
CA THR A 75 6.55 7.58 -0.93
C THR A 75 6.83 6.27 -0.19
N LEU A 76 6.62 5.10 -0.82
CA LEU A 76 6.93 3.81 -0.16
C LEU A 76 8.44 3.68 0.12
N GLY A 77 9.29 4.23 -0.75
CA GLY A 77 10.74 4.25 -0.60
C GLY A 77 11.26 5.19 0.49
N SER A 78 10.42 6.12 0.99
CA SER A 78 10.75 7.08 2.04
C SER A 78 10.74 6.49 3.46
N PHE A 79 10.17 5.29 3.63
CA PHE A 79 10.08 4.63 4.92
C PHE A 79 11.45 4.12 5.41
N PRO A 80 11.73 4.19 6.73
CA PRO A 80 12.90 3.55 7.31
C PRO A 80 12.85 2.02 7.15
N GLY A 81 14.00 1.38 7.33
CA GLY A 81 14.04 -0.07 7.49
C GLY A 81 13.25 -0.53 8.71
N LEU A 82 12.71 -1.75 8.64
CA LEU A 82 11.92 -2.36 9.70
C LEU A 82 12.78 -2.55 10.97
N GLU A 83 12.22 -2.24 12.14
CA GLU A 83 12.99 -2.18 13.38
C GLU A 83 13.39 -3.55 13.93
N SER A 84 12.72 -4.61 13.50
CA SER A 84 12.95 -5.99 13.94
C SER A 84 12.73 -6.97 12.79
N SER A 85 13.41 -8.10 12.83
CA SER A 85 13.14 -9.23 11.93
C SER A 85 11.80 -9.87 12.27
N GLY A 86 11.15 -10.46 11.28
CA GLY A 86 9.86 -11.11 11.49
C GLY A 86 9.37 -11.92 10.31
N GLN A 87 8.17 -12.46 10.49
CA GLN A 87 7.48 -13.27 9.51
C GLN A 87 5.99 -13.01 9.61
N PHE A 88 5.32 -12.98 8.46
CA PHE A 88 3.88 -12.99 8.33
C PHE A 88 3.46 -14.17 7.47
N ASP A 89 2.70 -15.09 8.08
CA ASP A 89 2.06 -16.19 7.37
C ASP A 89 0.56 -15.86 7.19
N PRO A 90 0.13 -15.51 5.97
CA PRO A 90 -1.28 -15.24 5.69
C PRO A 90 -2.15 -16.46 6.05
N GLN A 91 -1.69 -17.70 5.83
CA GLN A 91 -2.50 -18.89 6.07
C GLN A 91 -2.88 -19.10 7.54
N GLN A 92 -2.20 -18.42 8.46
CA GLN A 92 -2.45 -18.47 9.89
C GLN A 92 -3.42 -17.39 10.39
N GLN A 93 -3.94 -16.52 9.51
CA GLN A 93 -4.83 -15.43 9.93
C GLN A 93 -6.32 -15.83 9.89
N PRO A 94 -7.12 -15.47 10.92
CA PRO A 94 -8.51 -15.93 11.07
C PRO A 94 -9.52 -15.35 10.05
N LEU A 95 -9.11 -14.42 9.19
CA LEU A 95 -9.96 -13.73 8.21
C LEU A 95 -9.66 -14.14 6.75
N HIS A 96 -8.89 -15.20 6.50
CA HIS A 96 -8.61 -15.65 5.13
C HIS A 96 -9.87 -16.17 4.45
N THR A 97 -10.32 -15.46 3.42
CA THR A 97 -11.20 -16.02 2.39
C THR A 97 -10.34 -16.58 1.26
N PRO A 98 -10.28 -17.91 1.04
CA PRO A 98 -9.61 -18.47 -0.13
C PRO A 98 -10.25 -17.96 -1.44
N PRO A 99 -9.49 -17.84 -2.55
CA PRO A 99 -8.36 -18.72 -2.90
C PRO A 99 -7.06 -18.01 -3.30
N THR A 100 -6.71 -16.87 -2.70
CA THR A 100 -5.41 -16.24 -2.98
C THR A 100 -4.33 -16.89 -2.10
N PHE A 101 -3.49 -17.73 -2.72
CA PHE A 101 -2.30 -18.30 -2.07
C PHE A 101 -1.25 -17.18 -1.96
N GLU A 102 -1.37 -16.31 -0.97
CA GLU A 102 -0.35 -15.31 -0.69
C GLU A 102 0.89 -15.98 -0.08
N PRO A 103 2.11 -15.62 -0.53
CA PRO A 103 3.32 -16.19 0.02
C PRO A 103 3.55 -15.74 1.47
N VAL A 104 4.21 -16.60 2.24
CA VAL A 104 4.78 -16.23 3.53
C VAL A 104 5.79 -15.11 3.31
N LYS A 105 5.65 -14.02 4.07
CA LYS A 105 6.57 -12.89 4.04
C LYS A 105 7.56 -13.02 5.18
N THR A 106 8.83 -12.90 4.90
CA THR A 106 9.91 -12.87 5.89
C THR A 106 10.75 -11.63 5.66
N TRP A 107 11.25 -11.04 6.74
CA TRP A 107 12.12 -9.89 6.67
C TRP A 107 13.13 -9.90 7.81
N ASN A 108 14.24 -9.22 7.57
CA ASN A 108 15.25 -8.93 8.56
C ASN A 108 15.10 -7.50 9.08
N GLN A 109 15.61 -7.26 10.28
CA GLN A 109 15.82 -5.92 10.79
C GLN A 109 16.63 -5.10 9.77
N GLY A 110 16.12 -3.92 9.43
CA GLY A 110 16.72 -2.99 8.46
C GLY A 110 16.19 -3.14 7.04
N ASP A 111 15.50 -4.22 6.68
CA ASP A 111 14.87 -4.35 5.37
C ASP A 111 13.81 -3.26 5.19
N LYS A 112 13.75 -2.66 4.00
CA LYS A 112 12.75 -1.64 3.70
C LYS A 112 11.39 -2.28 3.41
N PRO A 113 10.27 -1.60 3.73
CA PRO A 113 8.94 -2.11 3.40
C PRO A 113 8.75 -2.50 1.92
N VAL A 114 9.37 -1.76 1.00
CA VAL A 114 9.29 -2.04 -0.46
C VAL A 114 9.89 -3.39 -0.88
N GLN A 115 10.75 -3.97 -0.04
CA GLN A 115 11.39 -5.27 -0.27
C GLN A 115 10.56 -6.44 0.26
N VAL A 116 9.58 -6.14 1.12
CA VAL A 116 8.77 -7.14 1.83
C VAL A 116 7.33 -7.15 1.33
N LEU A 117 6.81 -5.97 0.98
CA LEU A 117 5.44 -5.79 0.54
C LEU A 117 5.29 -6.07 -0.97
N SER A 118 4.12 -6.55 -1.34
CA SER A 118 3.73 -6.84 -2.72
C SER A 118 2.60 -5.93 -3.17
N LEU A 119 2.36 -5.84 -4.49
CA LEU A 119 1.23 -5.07 -5.03
C LEU A 119 -0.11 -5.50 -4.41
N GLY A 120 -0.27 -6.80 -4.14
CA GLY A 120 -1.48 -7.37 -3.54
C GLY A 120 -1.83 -6.81 -2.16
N ASP A 121 -0.84 -6.39 -1.36
CA ASP A 121 -1.08 -5.81 -0.03
C ASP A 121 -1.86 -4.49 -0.09
N PHE A 122 -1.87 -3.85 -1.24
CA PHE A 122 -2.46 -2.54 -1.47
C PHE A 122 -3.70 -2.58 -2.35
N THR A 123 -4.26 -3.77 -2.58
CA THR A 123 -5.44 -3.98 -3.45
C THR A 123 -6.63 -3.13 -3.04
N ASP A 124 -6.87 -2.99 -1.73
CA ASP A 124 -8.05 -2.28 -1.20
C ASP A 124 -7.76 -0.88 -0.67
N SER A 125 -6.52 -0.61 -0.27
CA SER A 125 -6.11 0.66 0.33
C SER A 125 -5.71 1.70 -0.72
N PHE A 126 -4.81 1.34 -1.65
CA PHE A 126 -4.27 2.27 -2.65
C PHE A 126 -4.57 1.90 -4.09
N LYS A 127 -5.17 0.73 -4.33
CA LYS A 127 -5.57 0.26 -5.65
C LYS A 127 -4.38 0.21 -6.64
N LEU A 128 -3.18 -0.19 -6.16
CA LEU A 128 -1.96 -0.16 -6.97
C LEU A 128 -2.04 -0.99 -8.26
N GLN A 129 -2.93 -1.99 -8.30
CA GLN A 129 -3.21 -2.78 -9.50
C GLN A 129 -3.80 -1.96 -10.66
N GLU A 130 -4.35 -0.79 -10.40
CA GLU A 130 -4.96 0.08 -11.42
C GLU A 130 -3.92 0.92 -12.17
N PHE A 131 -2.70 1.02 -11.65
CA PHE A 131 -1.59 1.68 -12.33
C PHE A 131 -1.16 0.93 -13.59
N THR A 132 -0.59 1.69 -14.51
CA THR A 132 0.23 1.22 -15.63
C THR A 132 1.67 1.70 -15.46
N MET A 133 2.62 1.16 -16.23
CA MET A 133 3.99 1.69 -16.22
C MET A 133 4.07 3.10 -16.83
N GLU A 134 3.16 3.46 -17.73
CA GLU A 134 3.06 4.82 -18.27
C GLU A 134 2.64 5.83 -17.20
N ASP A 135 1.72 5.46 -16.30
CA ASP A 135 1.34 6.33 -15.17
C ASP A 135 2.52 6.56 -14.22
N VAL A 136 3.20 5.47 -13.82
CA VAL A 136 4.37 5.54 -12.93
C VAL A 136 5.46 6.41 -13.56
N ALA A 137 5.76 6.19 -14.84
CA ALA A 137 6.74 6.99 -15.57
C ALA A 137 6.36 8.47 -15.70
N GLY A 138 5.08 8.75 -15.91
CA GLY A 138 4.57 10.12 -15.92
C GLY A 138 4.76 10.86 -14.58
N ILE A 139 4.75 10.13 -13.46
CA ILE A 139 4.94 10.68 -12.12
C ILE A 139 6.43 10.82 -11.76
N THR A 140 7.23 9.79 -12.03
CA THR A 140 8.64 9.73 -11.57
C THR A 140 9.63 10.29 -12.59
N GLY A 141 9.22 10.46 -13.85
CA GLY A 141 10.04 10.95 -14.94
C GLY A 141 11.03 9.91 -15.48
N ILE A 142 10.88 8.62 -15.16
CA ILE A 142 11.68 7.56 -15.76
C ILE A 142 11.33 7.39 -17.25
N ASP A 143 12.34 7.11 -18.07
CA ASP A 143 12.11 6.70 -19.47
C ASP A 143 11.57 5.27 -19.51
N VAL A 144 10.24 5.15 -19.61
CA VAL A 144 9.53 3.86 -19.60
C VAL A 144 10.00 2.93 -20.72
N ASP A 145 10.40 3.46 -21.87
CA ASP A 145 10.78 2.66 -23.03
C ASP A 145 12.17 2.01 -22.84
N SER A 146 12.98 2.52 -21.90
CA SER A 146 14.32 2.02 -21.59
C SER A 146 14.35 0.94 -20.50
N ILE A 147 13.23 0.72 -19.82
CA ILE A 147 13.12 -0.25 -18.73
C ILE A 147 13.26 -1.67 -19.29
N THR A 148 14.22 -2.43 -18.78
CA THR A 148 14.41 -3.83 -19.17
C THR A 148 13.33 -4.74 -18.57
N LEU A 149 12.95 -5.80 -19.29
CA LEU A 149 11.83 -6.66 -18.88
C LEU A 149 12.14 -7.48 -17.61
N ASP A 150 13.42 -7.71 -17.27
CA ASP A 150 13.80 -8.35 -16.00
C ASP A 150 13.52 -7.47 -14.78
N LYS A 151 13.46 -6.15 -14.96
CA LYS A 151 13.15 -5.18 -13.89
C LYS A 151 11.66 -4.97 -13.68
N PHE A 152 10.83 -5.42 -14.61
CA PHE A 152 9.38 -5.36 -14.49
C PHE A 152 8.83 -6.75 -14.21
N GLU A 153 8.83 -7.13 -12.92
CA GLU A 153 8.61 -8.50 -12.43
C GLU A 153 7.33 -9.14 -12.99
N LEU A 154 6.29 -8.33 -13.26
CA LEU A 154 5.04 -8.77 -13.86
C LEU A 154 5.22 -9.54 -15.17
N VAL A 155 6.20 -9.19 -16.01
CA VAL A 155 6.46 -9.92 -17.26
C VAL A 155 7.03 -11.31 -16.99
N GLY A 156 7.86 -11.46 -15.97
CA GLY A 156 8.47 -12.74 -15.60
C GLY A 156 7.47 -13.80 -15.16
N PHE A 157 6.32 -13.39 -14.64
CA PHE A 157 5.24 -14.32 -14.22
C PHE A 157 4.39 -14.84 -15.38
N GLN A 158 4.54 -14.28 -16.58
CA GLN A 158 3.65 -14.60 -17.69
C GLN A 158 4.11 -15.80 -18.50
N ASP A 159 3.13 -16.50 -19.06
CA ASP A 159 3.31 -17.27 -20.29
C ASP A 159 2.75 -16.46 -21.49
N VAL A 160 3.03 -16.89 -22.72
CA VAL A 160 2.58 -16.15 -23.92
C VAL A 160 1.06 -15.91 -23.89
N LYS A 161 0.28 -16.87 -23.39
CA LYS A 161 -1.17 -16.76 -23.30
C LYS A 161 -1.57 -15.71 -22.26
N SER A 162 -1.10 -15.82 -21.02
CA SER A 162 -1.44 -14.88 -19.95
C SER A 162 -0.95 -13.46 -20.27
N LEU A 163 0.17 -13.34 -20.99
CA LEU A 163 0.66 -12.07 -21.50
C LEU A 163 -0.31 -11.45 -22.52
N THR A 164 -0.86 -12.25 -23.45
CA THR A 164 -1.89 -11.76 -24.39
C THR A 164 -3.24 -11.50 -23.73
N GLU A 165 -3.54 -12.14 -22.59
CA GLU A 165 -4.73 -11.81 -21.78
C GLU A 165 -4.55 -10.47 -21.07
N ALA A 166 -3.34 -10.20 -20.54
CA ALA A 166 -2.99 -8.93 -19.92
C ALA A 166 -2.90 -7.76 -20.94
N ILE A 167 -2.44 -8.07 -22.16
CA ILE A 167 -2.26 -7.10 -23.26
C ILE A 167 -3.03 -7.62 -24.49
N PRO A 168 -4.37 -7.48 -24.56
CA PRO A 168 -5.18 -8.06 -25.65
C PRO A 168 -4.76 -7.63 -27.05
N SER A 169 -4.32 -6.38 -27.19
CA SER A 169 -3.83 -5.83 -28.46
C SER A 169 -2.60 -6.55 -29.01
N LEU A 170 -1.85 -7.28 -28.18
CA LEU A 170 -0.67 -8.05 -28.58
C LEU A 170 -1.00 -9.13 -29.62
N LEU A 171 -2.24 -9.64 -29.61
CA LEU A 171 -2.74 -10.64 -30.56
C LEU A 171 -2.71 -10.15 -32.02
N GLU A 172 -2.76 -8.83 -32.24
CA GLU A 172 -2.81 -8.21 -33.56
C GLU A 172 -1.43 -7.92 -34.15
N PHE A 173 -0.37 -7.98 -33.35
CA PHE A 173 0.99 -7.72 -33.82
C PHE A 173 1.56 -8.95 -34.55
N PRO A 174 2.23 -8.77 -35.71
CA PRO A 174 3.06 -9.79 -36.31
C PRO A 174 4.15 -10.24 -35.33
N ILE A 175 4.46 -11.54 -35.29
CA ILE A 175 5.51 -12.08 -34.39
C ILE A 175 6.84 -11.34 -34.60
N ALA A 176 7.20 -11.00 -35.83
CA ALA A 176 8.41 -10.24 -36.14
C ALA A 176 8.53 -8.90 -35.38
N GLN A 177 7.39 -8.30 -35.00
CA GLN A 177 7.31 -7.01 -34.32
C GLN A 177 7.23 -7.13 -32.79
N VAL A 178 7.24 -8.36 -32.26
CA VAL A 178 7.29 -8.61 -30.81
C VAL A 178 8.53 -9.46 -30.51
N PRO A 179 9.74 -8.85 -30.44
CA PRO A 179 11.00 -9.57 -30.28
C PRO A 179 11.01 -10.62 -29.15
N PRO A 180 10.48 -10.37 -27.94
CA PRO A 180 10.46 -11.38 -26.89
C PRO A 180 9.68 -12.63 -27.31
N ILE A 181 8.48 -12.49 -27.87
CA ILE A 181 7.68 -13.64 -28.33
C ILE A 181 8.36 -14.35 -29.50
N ARG A 182 8.92 -13.60 -30.46
CA ARG A 182 9.66 -14.17 -31.59
C ARG A 182 10.81 -15.06 -31.10
N ASP A 183 11.61 -14.55 -30.18
CA ASP A 183 12.83 -15.22 -29.73
C ASP A 183 12.49 -16.42 -28.84
N LEU A 184 11.39 -16.36 -28.09
CA LEU A 184 10.85 -17.51 -27.35
C LEU A 184 10.40 -18.62 -28.30
N LEU A 185 9.74 -18.27 -29.41
CA LEU A 185 9.34 -19.23 -30.44
C LEU A 185 10.55 -19.80 -31.19
N LEU A 186 11.55 -18.98 -31.52
CA LEU A 186 12.79 -19.44 -32.16
C LEU A 186 13.54 -20.43 -31.26
N LYS A 187 13.63 -20.15 -29.96
CA LYS A 187 14.27 -21.04 -28.97
C LYS A 187 13.59 -22.41 -28.92
N ASN A 188 12.26 -22.45 -28.99
CA ASN A 188 11.48 -23.68 -28.78
C ASN A 188 11.18 -24.46 -30.07
N LEU A 189 11.08 -23.79 -31.22
CA LEU A 189 10.69 -24.40 -32.50
C LEU A 189 11.81 -24.41 -33.54
N GLY A 190 12.88 -23.62 -33.32
CA GLY A 190 13.96 -23.42 -34.27
C GLY A 190 13.58 -22.52 -35.46
N PRO A 191 14.57 -22.20 -36.32
CA PRO A 191 14.33 -21.42 -37.53
C PRO A 191 13.34 -22.12 -38.48
N GLY A 192 12.34 -21.38 -38.97
CA GLY A 192 11.30 -21.92 -39.85
C GLY A 192 10.19 -22.71 -39.14
N GLY A 193 10.25 -22.84 -37.81
CA GLY A 193 9.21 -23.51 -37.00
C GLY A 193 7.92 -22.70 -36.85
N PHE A 194 7.91 -21.43 -37.28
CA PHE A 194 6.74 -20.54 -37.30
C PHE A 194 6.86 -19.52 -38.44
N ASP A 195 5.76 -18.86 -38.78
CA ASP A 195 5.72 -17.77 -39.76
C ASP A 195 5.81 -16.42 -39.05
N PRO A 196 6.90 -15.64 -39.20
CA PRO A 196 7.09 -14.38 -38.49
C PRO A 196 6.11 -13.27 -38.92
N ASN A 197 5.44 -13.43 -40.07
CA ASN A 197 4.46 -12.46 -40.56
C ASN A 197 3.04 -12.73 -40.04
N LYS A 198 2.77 -13.92 -39.49
CA LYS A 198 1.51 -14.18 -38.78
C LYS A 198 1.48 -13.38 -37.50
N THR A 199 0.28 -12.98 -37.12
CA THR A 199 0.09 -12.34 -35.82
C THR A 199 0.27 -13.32 -34.68
N VAL A 200 0.53 -12.82 -33.48
CA VAL A 200 0.57 -13.63 -32.27
C VAL A 200 -0.74 -14.42 -32.12
N GLY A 201 -1.89 -13.78 -32.32
CA GLY A 201 -3.20 -14.42 -32.23
C GLY A 201 -3.42 -15.54 -33.26
N GLN A 202 -3.02 -15.32 -34.52
CA GLN A 202 -3.11 -16.37 -35.56
C GLN A 202 -2.23 -17.58 -35.23
N THR A 203 -1.05 -17.34 -34.65
CA THR A 203 -0.11 -18.40 -34.27
C THR A 203 -0.62 -19.20 -33.09
N LEU A 204 -1.14 -18.53 -32.05
CA LEU A 204 -1.76 -19.19 -30.91
C LEU A 204 -3.04 -19.96 -31.30
N ALA A 205 -3.82 -19.47 -32.26
CA ALA A 205 -4.98 -20.21 -32.76
C ALA A 205 -4.59 -21.51 -33.50
N GLN A 206 -3.45 -21.53 -34.19
CA GLN A 206 -2.95 -22.72 -34.90
C GLN A 206 -2.25 -23.71 -33.98
N ALA A 207 -1.56 -23.20 -32.95
CA ALA A 207 -0.81 -24.00 -32.00
C ALA A 207 -1.00 -23.46 -30.56
N PRO A 208 -2.15 -23.76 -29.92
CA PRO A 208 -2.49 -23.22 -28.59
C PRO A 208 -1.47 -23.57 -27.49
N GLN A 209 -0.74 -24.66 -27.65
CA GLN A 209 0.32 -25.08 -26.72
C GLN A 209 1.47 -24.06 -26.63
N LEU A 210 1.68 -23.25 -27.67
CA LEU A 210 2.69 -22.17 -27.64
C LEU A 210 2.33 -21.07 -26.64
N GLY A 211 1.05 -20.98 -26.27
CA GLY A 211 0.57 -20.10 -25.22
C GLY A 211 1.16 -20.43 -23.85
N GLN A 212 1.62 -21.66 -23.62
CA GLN A 212 2.16 -22.12 -22.33
C GLN A 212 3.66 -21.87 -22.19
N LEU A 213 4.32 -21.30 -23.21
CA LEU A 213 5.73 -20.99 -23.14
C LEU A 213 5.94 -19.83 -22.14
N PRO A 214 6.72 -20.03 -21.07
CA PRO A 214 6.92 -19.01 -20.05
C PRO A 214 7.89 -17.93 -20.54
N MET A 215 7.60 -16.67 -20.24
CA MET A 215 8.48 -15.54 -20.57
C MET A 215 9.80 -15.64 -19.81
N ALA A 216 9.80 -16.24 -18.62
CA ALA A 216 10.99 -16.51 -17.82
C ALA A 216 12.02 -17.45 -18.50
N ASP A 217 11.66 -18.14 -19.59
CA ASP A 217 12.62 -18.91 -20.39
C ASP A 217 13.55 -18.02 -21.23
N LEU A 218 13.29 -16.71 -21.31
CA LEU A 218 14.16 -15.76 -22.00
C LEU A 218 15.11 -15.05 -21.04
N PRO A 219 16.28 -14.61 -21.53
CA PRO A 219 17.06 -13.57 -20.85
C PRO A 219 16.33 -12.23 -20.96
N LEU A 220 15.41 -11.95 -20.03
CA LEU A 220 14.53 -10.76 -20.07
C LEU A 220 15.29 -9.43 -19.98
N ASP A 221 16.54 -9.44 -19.51
CA ASP A 221 17.46 -8.31 -19.47
C ASP A 221 17.90 -7.83 -20.86
N GLN A 222 17.71 -8.64 -21.91
CA GLN A 222 18.02 -8.29 -23.30
C GLN A 222 16.90 -7.53 -24.02
N TYR A 223 15.75 -7.35 -23.36
CA TYR A 223 14.58 -6.70 -23.92
C TYR A 223 14.14 -5.56 -23.04
N THR A 224 13.48 -4.59 -23.65
CA THR A 224 12.90 -3.43 -22.97
C THR A 224 11.38 -3.43 -23.09
N LEU A 225 10.69 -2.60 -22.30
CA LEU A 225 9.25 -2.39 -22.45
C LEU A 225 8.85 -1.91 -23.85
N LYS A 226 9.75 -1.23 -24.57
CA LYS A 226 9.53 -0.86 -25.98
C LYS A 226 9.42 -2.07 -26.91
N ASP A 227 10.12 -3.16 -26.61
CA ASP A 227 10.10 -4.39 -27.40
C ASP A 227 8.82 -5.22 -27.16
N LEU A 228 7.99 -4.81 -26.20
CA LEU A 228 6.71 -5.44 -25.90
C LEU A 228 5.56 -4.43 -26.11
N PRO A 229 5.00 -4.35 -27.33
CA PRO A 229 4.01 -3.35 -27.67
C PRO A 229 2.84 -3.31 -26.67
N ASN A 230 2.48 -2.09 -26.26
CA ASN A 230 1.39 -1.80 -25.34
C ASN A 230 1.53 -2.39 -23.92
N ALA A 231 2.68 -2.99 -23.55
CA ALA A 231 2.91 -3.41 -22.17
C ALA A 231 2.88 -2.26 -21.17
N LYS A 232 3.42 -1.09 -21.57
CA LYS A 232 3.49 0.08 -20.70
C LYS A 232 2.13 0.66 -20.31
N ILE A 233 1.09 0.40 -21.10
CA ILE A 233 -0.28 0.91 -20.88
C ILE A 233 -1.23 -0.17 -20.31
N ALA A 234 -0.75 -1.39 -20.10
CA ALA A 234 -1.53 -2.42 -19.45
C ALA A 234 -1.53 -2.20 -17.93
N GLN A 235 -2.71 -2.32 -17.32
CA GLN A 235 -2.83 -2.22 -15.86
C GLN A 235 -2.10 -3.38 -15.19
N PHE A 236 -1.43 -3.12 -14.08
CA PHE A 236 -0.71 -4.15 -13.32
C PHE A 236 -1.64 -5.31 -12.95
N GLY A 237 -2.89 -5.01 -12.58
CA GLY A 237 -3.92 -5.98 -12.23
C GLY A 237 -4.36 -6.91 -13.37
N ALA A 238 -3.99 -6.62 -14.61
CA ALA A 238 -4.31 -7.47 -15.76
C ALA A 238 -3.32 -8.64 -15.93
N PHE A 239 -2.12 -8.53 -15.35
CA PHE A 239 -1.09 -9.57 -15.43
C PHE A 239 -1.43 -10.75 -14.51
N LYS A 240 -1.15 -11.97 -14.95
CA LYS A 240 -1.27 -13.14 -14.09
C LYS A 240 -0.34 -13.01 -12.89
N ASP A 241 -0.82 -13.41 -11.72
CA ASP A 241 -0.06 -13.42 -10.46
C ASP A 241 0.47 -12.03 -10.04
N TRP A 242 -0.12 -10.94 -10.55
CA TRP A 242 0.32 -9.57 -10.26
C TRP A 242 0.40 -9.24 -8.77
N SER A 243 -0.49 -9.82 -7.96
CA SER A 243 -0.57 -9.57 -6.52
C SER A 243 0.69 -10.01 -5.77
N PHE A 244 1.49 -10.91 -6.38
CA PHE A 244 2.72 -11.42 -5.80
C PHE A 244 3.95 -10.59 -6.17
N ALA A 245 3.86 -9.71 -7.18
CA ALA A 245 4.98 -8.85 -7.56
C ALA A 245 5.34 -7.94 -6.38
N SER A 246 6.62 -7.89 -6.06
CA SER A 246 7.15 -7.01 -5.02
C SER A 246 6.99 -5.55 -5.45
N ILE A 247 6.89 -4.63 -4.49
CA ILE A 247 6.92 -3.20 -4.82
C ILE A 247 8.24 -2.82 -5.49
N GLU A 248 9.36 -3.37 -5.02
CA GLU A 248 10.69 -3.19 -5.63
C GLU A 248 10.79 -3.78 -7.05
N GLY A 249 9.98 -4.80 -7.37
CA GLY A 249 9.87 -5.42 -8.69
C GLY A 249 9.09 -4.59 -9.72
N ILE A 250 8.57 -3.41 -9.33
CA ILE A 250 7.97 -2.44 -10.24
C ILE A 250 8.86 -1.19 -10.29
N PRO A 251 9.49 -0.90 -11.44
CA PRO A 251 10.48 0.18 -11.54
C PRO A 251 9.94 1.53 -11.07
N THR A 252 10.61 2.11 -10.08
CA THR A 252 10.31 3.43 -9.49
C THR A 252 8.95 3.58 -8.82
N LEU A 253 8.17 2.51 -8.64
CA LEU A 253 6.89 2.58 -7.92
C LEU A 253 7.08 3.06 -6.48
N ASP A 254 8.20 2.72 -5.86
CA ASP A 254 8.58 3.18 -4.52
C ASP A 254 8.81 4.69 -4.42
N ALA A 255 9.05 5.37 -5.55
CA ALA A 255 9.23 6.82 -5.63
C ALA A 255 7.92 7.58 -5.91
N VAL A 256 6.81 6.88 -6.15
CA VAL A 256 5.51 7.52 -6.37
C VAL A 256 4.96 8.08 -5.06
N PRO A 257 4.59 9.38 -4.99
CA PRO A 257 3.96 9.94 -3.81
C PRO A 257 2.58 9.33 -3.55
N PHE A 258 2.23 9.15 -2.29
CA PHE A 258 0.94 8.54 -1.89
C PHE A 258 -0.27 9.33 -2.44
N ALA A 259 -0.14 10.66 -2.53
CA ALA A 259 -1.17 11.51 -3.13
C ALA A 259 -1.41 11.25 -4.63
N LYS A 260 -0.51 10.53 -5.31
CA LYS A 260 -0.62 10.17 -6.73
C LYS A 260 -1.00 8.71 -6.97
N PHE A 261 -1.25 7.93 -5.91
CA PHE A 261 -1.79 6.58 -6.07
C PHE A 261 -3.20 6.60 -6.67
N PRO A 262 -3.65 5.50 -7.34
CA PRO A 262 -4.97 5.44 -7.95
C PRO A 262 -6.09 5.70 -6.94
N GLN A 263 -5.92 5.19 -5.72
CA GLN A 263 -6.68 5.59 -4.55
C GLN A 263 -5.74 6.28 -3.56
N PRO A 264 -5.62 7.61 -3.58
CA PRO A 264 -4.79 8.31 -2.61
C PRO A 264 -5.39 8.19 -1.20
N PRO A 265 -4.60 8.42 -0.13
CA PRO A 265 -5.13 8.54 1.22
C PRO A 265 -6.30 9.52 1.25
N THR A 266 -7.50 8.99 1.52
CA THR A 266 -8.75 9.75 1.59
C THR A 266 -9.49 9.38 2.86
N GLY A 267 -10.06 10.38 3.53
CA GLY A 267 -10.78 10.20 4.81
C GLY A 267 -10.46 11.28 5.83
N PRO A 268 -11.22 11.32 6.94
CA PRO A 268 -11.04 12.32 7.99
C PRO A 268 -9.63 12.28 8.62
N ASP A 269 -8.99 11.11 8.67
CA ASP A 269 -7.65 10.96 9.26
C ASP A 269 -6.52 11.36 8.28
N THR A 270 -6.86 11.64 7.02
CA THR A 270 -5.93 12.04 5.95
C THR A 270 -6.02 13.54 5.63
N SER A 271 -6.96 14.24 6.26
CA SER A 271 -7.08 15.70 6.20
C SER A 271 -6.73 16.31 7.56
N PRO A 272 -5.85 17.33 7.60
CA PRO A 272 -5.56 18.05 8.83
C PRO A 272 -6.81 18.71 9.44
N SER A 273 -7.83 18.96 8.63
CA SER A 273 -9.08 19.59 9.07
C SER A 273 -9.99 18.68 9.89
N SER A 274 -9.68 17.39 9.99
CA SER A 274 -10.52 16.41 10.69
C SER A 274 -9.78 15.64 11.78
N SER A 275 -8.51 15.96 12.01
CA SER A 275 -7.73 15.52 13.16
C SER A 275 -7.88 16.50 14.32
N GLY A 276 -8.15 16.00 15.52
CA GLY A 276 -8.17 16.79 16.75
C GLY A 276 -6.84 16.73 17.48
N ILE A 277 -6.40 17.87 18.01
CA ILE A 277 -5.26 17.96 18.94
C ILE A 277 -5.84 17.99 20.35
N VAL A 278 -5.22 17.31 21.31
CA VAL A 278 -5.62 17.44 22.71
C VAL A 278 -5.36 18.86 23.18
N ASP A 279 -6.41 19.60 23.54
CA ASP A 279 -6.31 20.92 24.17
C ASP A 279 -6.17 20.76 25.69
N ILE A 280 -7.25 20.31 26.32
CA ILE A 280 -7.35 20.14 27.77
C ILE A 280 -8.02 18.82 28.13
N ALA A 281 -7.60 18.22 29.23
CA ALA A 281 -8.22 17.02 29.78
C ALA A 281 -9.07 17.39 31.00
N PHE A 282 -10.33 16.97 31.01
CA PHE A 282 -11.26 17.14 32.11
C PHE A 282 -11.57 15.81 32.80
N GLY A 283 -11.79 15.87 34.12
CA GLY A 283 -12.08 14.71 34.95
C GLY A 283 -13.55 14.30 34.96
N ALA A 284 -13.88 13.25 35.71
CA ALA A 284 -15.23 12.67 35.79
C ALA A 284 -16.27 13.59 36.49
N ALA A 285 -15.89 14.76 36.97
CA ALA A 285 -16.82 15.74 37.52
C ALA A 285 -17.67 16.42 36.42
N GLU A 286 -17.26 16.31 35.15
CA GLU A 286 -18.00 16.88 34.03
C GLU A 286 -19.31 16.11 33.77
N SER A 287 -20.32 16.84 33.31
CA SER A 287 -21.63 16.31 32.93
C SER A 287 -22.17 17.01 31.68
N ASP A 288 -23.29 16.50 31.15
CA ASP A 288 -24.09 17.05 30.04
C ASP A 288 -23.27 17.48 28.81
N ARG A 289 -22.31 16.66 28.39
CA ARG A 289 -21.52 16.88 27.18
C ARG A 289 -22.31 16.46 25.94
N THR A 290 -22.69 17.42 25.11
CA THR A 290 -23.45 17.19 23.88
C THR A 290 -22.63 17.36 22.60
N ARG A 291 -21.48 18.07 22.68
CA ARG A 291 -20.54 18.25 21.58
C ARG A 291 -19.42 17.21 21.66
N THR A 292 -19.74 15.94 21.51
CA THR A 292 -18.76 14.84 21.57
C THR A 292 -18.37 14.37 20.19
N ILE A 293 -17.23 13.69 20.04
CA ILE A 293 -16.90 12.87 18.85
C ILE A 293 -16.82 11.38 19.16
N SER A 294 -16.82 11.00 20.44
CA SER A 294 -16.80 9.61 20.90
C SER A 294 -18.15 8.91 20.69
N GLY A 295 -18.15 7.58 20.77
CA GLY A 295 -19.29 6.72 20.48
C GLY A 295 -18.84 5.34 20.03
N SER A 296 -19.66 4.66 19.24
CA SER A 296 -19.36 3.30 18.76
C SER A 296 -19.87 3.06 17.34
N ASN A 297 -19.47 1.94 16.76
CA ASN A 297 -19.99 1.49 15.46
C ASN A 297 -21.47 1.05 15.51
N VAL A 298 -22.06 0.90 16.71
CA VAL A 298 -23.46 0.48 16.87
C VAL A 298 -24.37 1.69 17.13
N ASP A 299 -23.94 2.60 17.99
CA ASP A 299 -24.71 3.79 18.36
C ASP A 299 -24.37 5.02 17.52
N GLY A 300 -23.34 4.91 16.67
CA GLY A 300 -22.77 6.01 15.93
C GLY A 300 -21.75 6.80 16.76
N TYR A 301 -21.10 7.76 16.11
CA TYR A 301 -20.18 8.70 16.74
C TYR A 301 -20.90 10.01 17.08
N ASN A 302 -20.33 10.81 17.98
CA ASN A 302 -20.93 12.01 18.58
C ASN A 302 -22.07 11.69 19.57
N VAL A 303 -21.94 10.60 20.32
CA VAL A 303 -22.93 10.23 21.34
C VAL A 303 -22.79 11.17 22.54
N PRO A 304 -23.85 11.85 23.01
CA PRO A 304 -23.78 12.68 24.20
C PRO A 304 -23.43 11.89 25.46
N CYS A 305 -22.74 12.53 26.40
CA CYS A 305 -22.50 11.99 27.74
C CYS A 305 -23.26 12.81 28.77
N LYS A 306 -23.97 12.13 29.69
CA LYS A 306 -24.83 12.79 30.68
C LYS A 306 -24.14 13.01 32.02
N GLU A 307 -23.46 12.03 32.56
CA GLU A 307 -22.78 12.12 33.85
C GLU A 307 -21.42 11.41 33.79
N GLY A 308 -20.48 11.81 34.65
CA GLY A 308 -19.18 11.14 34.72
C GLY A 308 -18.26 11.42 33.53
N CYS A 309 -18.48 12.50 32.77
CA CYS A 309 -17.99 12.68 31.41
C CYS A 309 -16.52 13.10 31.31
N ALA A 310 -15.60 12.36 31.92
CA ALA A 310 -14.17 12.59 31.73
C ALA A 310 -13.83 12.53 30.24
N HIS A 311 -13.22 13.58 29.72
CA HIS A 311 -12.96 13.75 28.29
C HIS A 311 -11.72 14.58 28.06
N ILE A 312 -11.15 14.43 26.86
CA ILE A 312 -10.27 15.45 26.29
C ILE A 312 -11.10 16.37 25.42
N GLU A 313 -10.92 17.67 25.58
CA GLU A 313 -11.38 18.65 24.60
C GLU A 313 -10.37 18.73 23.47
N LEU A 314 -10.89 18.83 22.25
CA LEU A 314 -10.09 18.85 21.04
C LEU A 314 -9.96 20.28 20.52
N ALA A 315 -8.72 20.69 20.28
CA ALA A 315 -8.36 21.80 19.41
C ALA A 315 -8.21 21.31 17.96
N GLY A 316 -8.11 22.25 17.02
CA GLY A 316 -7.94 21.95 15.59
C GLY A 316 -8.81 22.85 14.72
N SER A 317 -9.33 22.30 13.61
CA SER A 317 -10.23 23.04 12.71
C SER A 317 -11.55 23.41 13.41
N ASP A 318 -12.28 24.36 12.84
CA ASP A 318 -13.62 24.75 13.30
C ASP A 318 -14.59 23.57 13.46
N SER A 319 -14.40 22.50 12.67
CA SER A 319 -15.25 21.31 12.72
C SER A 319 -14.98 20.39 13.92
N ILE A 320 -13.80 20.51 14.56
CA ILE A 320 -13.36 19.71 15.70
C ILE A 320 -13.21 20.56 16.98
N LEU A 321 -12.96 21.86 16.85
CA LEU A 321 -12.68 22.78 17.96
C LEU A 321 -13.77 22.76 19.05
N GLY A 322 -13.34 22.48 20.27
CA GLY A 322 -14.17 22.40 21.46
C GLY A 322 -15.08 21.18 21.52
N LYS A 323 -14.87 20.17 20.66
CA LYS A 323 -15.56 18.87 20.80
C LYS A 323 -14.80 17.98 21.78
N GLY A 324 -15.53 17.17 22.53
CA GLY A 324 -14.98 16.24 23.51
C GLY A 324 -14.85 14.81 22.98
N TRP A 325 -13.69 14.17 23.17
CA TRP A 325 -13.61 12.70 23.14
C TRP A 325 -13.76 12.17 24.57
N VAL A 326 -14.95 11.64 24.87
CA VAL A 326 -15.29 11.11 26.20
C VAL A 326 -14.67 9.75 26.36
N SER A 327 -14.02 9.54 27.50
CA SER A 327 -13.39 8.25 27.81
C SER A 327 -14.44 7.15 27.87
N GLY A 328 -14.19 6.04 27.16
CA GLY A 328 -15.04 4.85 27.19
C GLY A 328 -15.15 4.17 28.56
N LYS A 329 -14.32 4.57 29.54
CA LYS A 329 -14.51 4.17 30.95
C LYS A 329 -15.80 4.75 31.55
N TYR A 330 -16.28 5.87 31.02
CA TYR A 330 -17.42 6.61 31.56
C TYR A 330 -18.57 6.77 30.57
N GLN A 331 -18.26 6.83 29.27
CA GLN A 331 -19.26 6.78 28.23
C GLN A 331 -19.52 5.31 27.86
N GLU A 332 -20.54 4.73 28.47
CA GLU A 332 -21.03 3.40 28.10
C GLU A 332 -22.00 3.53 26.91
N VAL A 333 -21.58 3.07 25.74
CA VAL A 333 -22.45 2.93 24.56
C VAL A 333 -22.43 1.48 24.09
N ARG A 334 -23.46 1.08 23.32
CA ARG A 334 -23.52 -0.29 22.81
C ARG A 334 -22.35 -0.51 21.86
N GLY A 335 -21.60 -1.60 22.02
CA GLY A 335 -20.51 -1.95 21.13
C GLY A 335 -19.21 -1.15 21.32
N GLY A 336 -19.06 -0.44 22.45
CA GLY A 336 -17.82 0.24 22.84
C GLY A 336 -18.01 1.06 24.10
#